data_AF-A0A2S2NTW7-F1
#
_entry.id   AF-A0A2S2NTW7-F1
#
_cell.length_a   1.000
_cell.length_b   1.000
_cell.length_c   1.000
_cell.angle_alpha   90.00
_cell.angle_beta   90.00
_cell.angle_gamma   90.00
#
_symmetry.space_group_name_H-M   'P 1'
#
loop_
_entity.id
_entity.type
_entity.pdbx_description
1 polymer ?
#
loop_
_entity_poly.entity_id
_entity_poly.type
_entity_poly.pdbx_seq_one_letter_code
_entity_poly.pdbx_strand_id
1 'polypeptide(L)'
;MIILNDIWAYVFGFFFGRTPLIQVSPKKTWEGFIGGGVATVICGIIISYFLCQYPYFVCPVEYSEKFGKMIIDCEPSPLYTLHEYVLPEFIARAMSVFGGSNKITIYPFVIHAFWMSLFSSIIGPFGGFFASGFKRAFKIKDFGDVIPGHGGIMDRFDCQYLMATFVNVYIYSFVSTPTLQKTVQQVINLRPEEQLQLFYVLKGSLENRGILNVQ
;
A
#
# COMPACT_ATOMS: atom_id res chain seq x y z
N MET A 1 -5.49 -5.67 4.25
CA MET A 1 -4.25 -6.38 4.64
C MET A 1 -4.20 -6.63 6.14
N ILE A 2 -4.36 -5.63 7.01
CA ILE A 2 -4.39 -5.82 8.48
C ILE A 2 -5.41 -6.88 8.91
N ILE A 3 -6.65 -6.80 8.39
CA ILE A 3 -7.70 -7.79 8.70
C ILE A 3 -7.29 -9.21 8.29
N LEU A 4 -6.66 -9.35 7.11
CA LEU A 4 -6.15 -10.66 6.66
C LEU A 4 -5.06 -11.17 7.60
N ASN A 5 -4.17 -10.28 8.05
CA ASN A 5 -3.12 -10.62 8.99
C ASN A 5 -3.68 -11.09 10.33
N ASP A 6 -4.70 -10.42 10.88
CA ASP A 6 -5.32 -10.83 12.14
C ASP A 6 -6.03 -12.19 12.01
N ILE A 7 -6.76 -12.42 10.91
CA ILE A 7 -7.42 -13.70 10.64
C ILE A 7 -6.38 -14.82 10.51
N TRP A 8 -5.37 -14.64 9.66
CA TRP A 8 -4.37 -15.68 9.45
C TRP A 8 -3.48 -15.89 10.67
N ALA A 9 -3.11 -14.83 11.39
CA ALA A 9 -2.36 -14.98 12.63
C ALA A 9 -3.15 -15.72 13.70
N TYR A 10 -4.48 -15.51 13.77
CA TYR A 10 -5.35 -16.30 14.62
C TYR A 10 -5.40 -17.77 14.19
N VAL A 11 -5.57 -18.04 12.90
CA VAL A 11 -5.63 -19.42 12.36
C VAL A 11 -4.32 -20.17 12.65
N PHE A 12 -3.16 -19.61 12.28
CA PHE A 12 -1.87 -20.24 12.55
C PHE A 12 -1.54 -20.29 14.04
N GLY A 13 -1.93 -19.28 14.80
CA GLY A 13 -1.77 -19.26 16.26
C GLY A 13 -2.61 -20.34 16.95
N PHE A 14 -3.81 -20.63 16.46
CA PHE A 14 -4.68 -21.66 17.01
C PHE A 14 -4.14 -23.08 16.73
N PHE A 15 -3.67 -23.35 15.51
CA PHE A 15 -3.19 -24.68 15.13
C PHE A 15 -1.75 -24.98 15.57
N PHE A 16 -0.87 -23.98 15.54
CA PHE A 16 0.58 -24.17 15.72
C PHE A 16 1.18 -23.34 16.86
N GLY A 17 0.38 -22.50 17.54
CA GLY A 17 0.87 -21.60 18.57
C GLY A 17 1.38 -22.34 19.81
N ARG A 18 2.66 -22.14 20.12
CA ARG A 18 3.29 -22.69 21.33
C ARG A 18 4.06 -21.63 22.10
N THR A 19 4.71 -20.71 21.39
CA THR A 19 5.60 -19.73 22.01
C THR A 19 4.94 -18.34 22.07
N PRO A 20 4.70 -17.78 23.27
CA PRO A 20 4.10 -16.44 23.39
C PRO A 20 5.06 -15.36 22.87
N LEU A 21 4.50 -14.38 22.15
CA LEU A 21 5.25 -13.29 21.53
C LEU A 21 5.60 -12.19 22.54
N ILE A 22 4.67 -11.84 23.43
CA ILE A 22 4.85 -10.80 24.44
C ILE A 22 4.12 -11.16 25.73
N GLN A 23 4.72 -10.89 26.89
CA GLN A 23 4.13 -11.20 28.20
C GLN A 23 2.83 -10.42 28.47
N VAL A 24 2.72 -9.21 27.92
CA VAL A 24 1.51 -8.37 28.04
C VAL A 24 0.29 -8.98 27.33
N SER A 25 0.51 -9.87 26.35
CA SER A 25 -0.54 -10.53 25.57
C SER A 25 -0.19 -12.00 25.31
N PRO A 26 -0.40 -12.89 26.31
CA PRO A 26 0.05 -14.28 26.26
C PRO A 26 -0.66 -15.12 25.18
N LYS A 27 -1.77 -14.64 24.63
CA LYS A 27 -2.50 -15.32 23.54
C LYS A 27 -1.89 -15.10 22.16
N LYS A 28 -1.02 -14.11 21.97
CA LYS A 28 -0.34 -13.90 20.68
C LYS A 28 0.94 -14.73 20.65
N THR A 29 1.11 -15.53 19.61
CA THR A 29 2.25 -16.45 19.47
C THR A 29 3.17 -16.07 18.33
N TRP A 30 4.45 -16.45 18.41
CA TRP A 30 5.41 -16.24 17.32
C TRP A 30 5.02 -17.02 16.06
N GLU A 31 4.50 -18.24 16.21
CA GLU A 31 4.08 -19.07 15.07
C GLU A 31 2.89 -18.44 14.34
N GLY A 32 1.94 -17.87 15.10
CA GLY A 32 0.83 -17.11 14.53
C GLY A 32 1.30 -15.84 13.82
N PHE A 33 2.26 -15.10 14.39
CA PHE A 33 2.81 -13.90 13.77
C PHE A 33 3.51 -14.19 12.44
N ILE A 34 4.38 -15.21 12.39
CA ILE A 34 5.11 -15.57 11.18
C ILE A 34 4.16 -16.15 10.11
N GLY A 35 3.29 -17.08 10.50
CA GLY A 35 2.32 -17.70 9.60
C GLY A 35 1.30 -16.68 9.05
N GLY A 36 0.81 -15.80 9.91
CA GLY A 36 -0.05 -14.68 9.53
C GLY A 36 0.62 -13.75 8.53
N GLY A 37 1.90 -13.43 8.74
CA GLY A 37 2.65 -12.58 7.83
C GLY A 37 2.85 -13.19 6.45
N VAL A 38 3.30 -14.45 6.38
CA VAL A 38 3.47 -15.17 5.10
C VAL A 38 2.15 -15.27 4.35
N ALA A 39 1.07 -15.66 5.03
CA ALA A 39 -0.26 -15.75 4.41
C ALA A 39 -0.77 -14.39 3.93
N THR A 40 -0.54 -13.31 4.68
CA THR A 40 -0.94 -11.96 4.30
C THR A 40 -0.24 -11.47 3.04
N VAL A 41 1.05 -11.76 2.89
CA VAL A 41 1.82 -11.40 1.69
C VAL A 41 1.27 -12.15 0.47
N ILE A 42 1.08 -13.46 0.59
CA ILE A 42 0.54 -14.30 -0.49
C ILE A 42 -0.87 -13.83 -0.88
N CYS A 43 -1.79 -13.71 0.09
CA CYS A 43 -3.14 -13.24 -0.16
C CYS A 43 -3.14 -11.80 -0.71
N GLY A 44 -2.25 -10.93 -0.23
CA GLY A 44 -2.13 -9.55 -0.72
C GLY A 44 -1.75 -9.49 -2.19
N ILE A 45 -0.81 -10.32 -2.63
CA ILE A 45 -0.41 -10.44 -4.04
C ILE A 45 -1.57 -10.98 -4.88
N ILE A 46 -2.19 -12.09 -4.46
CA ILE A 46 -3.27 -12.74 -5.22
C ILE A 46 -4.48 -11.81 -5.37
N ILE A 47 -4.93 -11.21 -4.26
CA ILE A 47 -6.09 -10.31 -4.25
C ILE A 47 -5.79 -9.06 -5.07
N SER A 48 -4.61 -8.45 -4.93
CA SER A 48 -4.26 -7.26 -5.73
C SER A 48 -4.23 -7.56 -7.22
N TYR A 49 -3.62 -8.68 -7.63
CA TYR A 49 -3.60 -9.12 -9.02
C TYR A 49 -5.03 -9.31 -9.57
N PHE A 50 -5.91 -9.95 -8.80
CA PHE A 50 -7.30 -10.17 -9.20
C PHE A 50 -8.09 -8.85 -9.30
N LEU A 51 -7.93 -7.94 -8.33
CA LEU A 51 -8.63 -6.65 -8.33
C LEU A 51 -8.22 -5.76 -9.51
N CYS A 52 -6.96 -5.81 -9.95
CA CYS A 52 -6.49 -5.05 -11.11
C CYS A 52 -7.19 -5.43 -12.43
N GLN A 53 -7.84 -6.60 -12.51
CA GLN A 53 -8.56 -7.04 -13.71
C GLN A 53 -9.93 -6.36 -13.86
N TYR A 54 -10.45 -5.76 -12.79
CA TYR A 54 -11.77 -5.14 -12.79
C TYR A 54 -11.65 -3.62 -12.96
N PRO A 55 -12.18 -3.04 -14.06
CA PRO A 55 -12.12 -1.61 -14.32
C PRO A 55 -12.72 -0.76 -13.18
N TYR A 56 -13.68 -1.29 -12.44
CA TYR A 56 -14.30 -0.64 -11.28
C TYR A 56 -13.29 -0.20 -10.21
N PHE A 57 -12.21 -0.96 -9.99
CA PHE A 57 -11.19 -0.62 -8.98
C PHE A 57 -10.02 0.20 -9.52
N VAL A 58 -9.94 0.34 -10.85
CA VAL A 58 -8.82 0.99 -11.54
C VAL A 58 -9.22 2.37 -12.07
N CYS A 59 -10.43 2.49 -12.59
CA CYS A 59 -10.93 3.71 -13.22
C CYS A 59 -11.74 4.59 -12.26
N PRO A 60 -11.57 5.92 -12.32
CA PRO A 60 -12.45 6.84 -11.62
C PRO A 60 -13.88 6.76 -12.20
N VAL A 61 -14.88 6.89 -11.32
CA VAL A 61 -16.28 6.94 -11.75
C VAL A 61 -16.61 8.37 -12.14
N GLU A 62 -16.93 8.60 -13.42
CA GLU A 62 -17.28 9.92 -13.95
C GLU A 62 -18.74 9.97 -14.42
N TYR A 63 -19.41 11.09 -14.19
CA TYR A 63 -20.77 11.32 -14.67
C TYR A 63 -20.72 11.90 -16.09
N SER A 64 -21.33 11.21 -17.06
CA SER A 64 -21.39 11.70 -18.44
C SER A 64 -22.73 12.36 -18.72
N GLU A 65 -22.71 13.67 -18.92
CA GLU A 65 -23.90 14.45 -19.29
C GLU A 65 -24.53 13.97 -20.60
N LYS A 66 -23.73 13.45 -21.55
CA LYS A 66 -24.19 12.94 -22.85
C LYS A 66 -25.12 11.72 -22.74
N PHE A 67 -24.93 10.89 -21.71
CA PHE A 67 -25.66 9.62 -21.56
C PHE A 67 -26.55 9.60 -20.31
N GLY A 68 -26.54 10.66 -19.49
CA GLY A 68 -27.30 10.74 -18.25
C GLY A 68 -26.99 9.60 -17.26
N LYS A 69 -25.76 9.04 -17.31
CA LYS A 69 -25.36 7.88 -16.50
C LYS A 69 -23.92 8.00 -16.02
N MET A 70 -23.61 7.30 -14.94
CA MET A 70 -22.24 7.09 -14.46
C MET A 70 -21.54 6.13 -15.42
N ILE A 71 -20.38 6.52 -15.94
CA ILE A 71 -19.55 5.71 -16.85
C ILE A 71 -18.23 5.40 -16.13
N ILE A 72 -17.75 4.17 -16.32
CA ILE A 72 -16.51 3.65 -15.75
C ILE A 72 -15.64 3.19 -16.91
N ASP A 73 -15.29 4.13 -17.78
CA ASP A 73 -14.50 3.86 -18.98
C ASP A 73 -13.35 4.85 -19.00
N CYS A 74 -12.14 4.33 -18.79
CA CYS A 74 -10.93 5.13 -18.70
C CYS A 74 -9.75 4.35 -19.29
N GLU A 75 -8.74 5.06 -19.78
CA GLU A 75 -7.46 4.44 -20.08
C GLU A 75 -6.71 4.18 -18.77
N PRO A 76 -6.43 2.91 -18.42
CA PRO A 76 -5.81 2.58 -17.15
C PRO A 76 -4.40 3.17 -17.06
N SER A 77 -4.05 3.70 -15.89
CA SER A 77 -2.70 4.23 -15.66
C SER A 77 -1.64 3.13 -15.81
N PRO A 78 -0.38 3.47 -16.14
CA PRO A 78 0.67 2.47 -16.38
C PRO A 78 0.95 1.56 -15.17
N LEU A 79 0.50 1.93 -13.97
CA LEU A 79 0.56 1.09 -12.77
C LEU A 79 -0.33 -0.15 -12.85
N TYR A 80 -1.41 -0.08 -13.63
CA TYR A 80 -2.42 -1.12 -13.80
C TYR A 80 -2.39 -1.75 -15.21
N THR A 81 -1.34 -1.48 -15.99
CA THR A 81 -1.10 -2.18 -17.26
C THR A 81 -0.02 -3.25 -17.10
N LEU A 82 -0.19 -4.37 -17.82
CA LEU A 82 0.76 -5.48 -17.76
C LEU A 82 2.11 -5.06 -18.32
N HIS A 83 3.17 -5.29 -17.55
CA HIS A 83 4.55 -5.05 -17.96
C HIS A 83 5.34 -6.36 -17.91
N GLU A 84 6.23 -6.54 -18.88
CA GLU A 84 7.18 -7.65 -18.90
C GLU A 84 8.41 -7.31 -18.05
N TYR A 85 8.67 -8.11 -17.03
CA TYR A 85 9.87 -8.00 -16.19
C TYR A 85 10.82 -9.17 -16.47
N VAL A 86 12.11 -8.84 -16.57
CA VAL A 86 13.19 -9.84 -16.65
C VAL A 86 13.60 -10.20 -15.22
N LEU A 87 13.57 -11.48 -14.89
CA LEU A 87 13.89 -11.96 -13.56
C LEU A 87 15.40 -11.85 -13.29
N PRO A 88 15.83 -11.48 -12.06
CA PRO A 88 17.22 -11.56 -11.64
C PRO A 88 17.75 -13.00 -11.78
N GLU A 89 19.03 -13.15 -12.10
CA GLU A 89 19.64 -14.47 -12.40
C GLU A 89 19.44 -15.52 -11.31
N PHE A 90 19.38 -15.12 -10.05
CA PHE A 90 19.12 -16.01 -8.94
C PHE A 90 17.71 -16.61 -8.99
N ILE A 91 16.70 -15.79 -9.26
CA ILE A 91 15.30 -16.22 -9.35
C ILE A 91 15.06 -16.97 -10.66
N ALA A 92 15.67 -16.51 -11.76
CA ALA A 92 15.62 -17.21 -13.04
C ALA A 92 16.17 -18.64 -12.91
N ARG A 93 17.29 -18.83 -12.19
CA ARG A 93 17.81 -20.17 -11.87
C ARG A 93 16.82 -21.01 -11.07
N ALA A 94 16.26 -20.46 -10.00
CA ALA A 94 15.26 -21.17 -9.21
C ALA A 94 14.04 -21.57 -10.06
N MET A 95 13.51 -20.65 -10.87
CA MET A 95 12.38 -20.90 -11.76
C MET A 95 12.70 -21.92 -12.84
N SER A 96 13.92 -21.90 -13.40
CA SER A 96 14.35 -22.89 -14.40
C SER A 96 14.39 -24.32 -13.84
N VAL A 97 14.70 -24.48 -12.54
CA VAL A 97 14.62 -25.79 -11.84
C VAL A 97 13.17 -26.28 -11.77
N PHE A 98 12.19 -25.37 -11.72
CA PHE A 98 10.76 -25.68 -11.73
C PHE A 98 10.12 -25.60 -13.14
N GLY A 99 10.92 -25.44 -14.21
CA GLY A 99 10.42 -25.37 -15.60
C GLY A 99 9.80 -24.04 -16.03
N GLY A 100 10.09 -22.95 -15.31
CA GLY A 100 9.58 -21.60 -15.60
C GLY A 100 10.42 -20.78 -16.56
N SER A 101 9.82 -19.72 -17.13
CA SER A 101 10.49 -18.75 -18.01
C SER A 101 11.26 -17.66 -17.26
N ASN A 102 12.28 -17.08 -17.92
CA ASN A 102 13.07 -15.95 -17.39
C ASN A 102 12.33 -14.60 -17.44
N LYS A 103 11.16 -14.57 -18.05
CA LYS A 103 10.27 -13.39 -18.13
C LYS A 103 8.99 -13.66 -17.35
N ILE A 104 8.49 -12.63 -16.68
CA ILE A 104 7.20 -12.66 -15.98
C ILE A 104 6.38 -11.42 -16.34
N THR A 105 5.10 -11.62 -16.61
CA THR A 105 4.13 -10.55 -16.87
C THR A 105 3.32 -10.28 -15.62
N ILE A 106 3.51 -9.13 -14.99
CA ILE A 106 2.77 -8.73 -13.79
C ILE A 106 2.38 -7.25 -13.87
N TYR A 107 1.34 -6.88 -13.13
CA TYR A 107 1.00 -5.48 -12.92
C TYR A 107 2.03 -4.82 -11.99
N PRO A 108 2.56 -3.63 -12.31
CA PRO A 108 3.44 -2.89 -11.42
C PRO A 108 2.83 -2.67 -10.01
N PHE A 109 1.50 -2.51 -9.93
CA PHE A 109 0.77 -2.41 -8.67
C PHE A 109 1.00 -3.58 -7.71
N VAL A 110 1.24 -4.80 -8.22
CA VAL A 110 1.51 -5.98 -7.38
C VAL A 110 2.81 -5.81 -6.57
N ILE A 111 3.80 -5.10 -7.11
CA ILE A 111 5.05 -4.80 -6.40
C ILE A 111 4.77 -3.88 -5.20
N HIS A 112 3.90 -2.87 -5.38
CA HIS A 112 3.47 -2.02 -4.27
C HIS A 112 2.65 -2.81 -3.23
N ALA A 113 1.76 -3.70 -3.70
CA ALA A 113 0.97 -4.56 -2.82
C ALA A 113 1.85 -5.48 -1.96
N PHE A 114 2.95 -6.01 -2.51
CA PHE A 114 3.94 -6.76 -1.75
C PHE A 114 4.50 -5.93 -0.58
N TRP A 115 5.01 -4.72 -0.85
CA TRP A 115 5.56 -3.86 0.20
C TRP A 115 4.53 -3.44 1.25
N MET A 116 3.30 -3.14 0.81
CA MET A 116 2.20 -2.81 1.73
C MET A 116 1.83 -4.00 2.62
N SER A 117 1.79 -5.22 2.08
CA SER A 117 1.47 -6.43 2.84
C SER A 117 2.58 -6.80 3.83
N LEU A 118 3.84 -6.60 3.44
CA LEU A 118 5.00 -6.81 4.30
C LEU A 118 4.98 -5.84 5.49
N PHE A 119 4.74 -4.54 5.22
CA PHE A 119 4.61 -3.55 6.29
C PHE A 119 3.42 -3.85 7.20
N SER A 120 2.26 -4.18 6.62
CA SER A 120 1.05 -4.52 7.37
C SER A 120 1.23 -5.71 8.30
N SER A 121 2.02 -6.72 7.92
CA SER A 121 2.23 -7.91 8.73
C SER A 121 3.27 -7.72 9.82
N ILE A 122 4.35 -6.97 9.53
CA ILE A 122 5.43 -6.74 10.49
C ILE A 122 5.07 -5.62 11.45
N ILE A 123 4.75 -4.44 10.93
CA ILE A 123 4.60 -3.21 11.72
C ILE A 123 3.16 -3.06 12.24
N GLY A 124 2.16 -3.45 11.46
CA GLY A 124 0.74 -3.34 11.83
C GLY A 124 0.40 -3.90 13.23
N PRO A 125 0.84 -5.11 13.60
CA PRO A 125 0.55 -5.71 14.90
C PRO A 125 1.11 -4.93 16.10
N PHE A 126 2.17 -4.13 15.91
CA PHE A 126 2.72 -3.30 16.99
C PHE A 126 1.76 -2.20 17.43
N GLY A 127 0.90 -1.67 16.55
CA GLY A 127 -0.17 -0.77 16.94
C GLY A 127 -1.11 -1.41 17.98
N GLY A 128 -1.49 -2.67 17.73
CA GLY A 128 -2.31 -3.44 18.66
C GLY A 128 -1.59 -3.82 19.96
N PHE A 129 -0.27 -4.05 19.92
CA PHE A 129 0.51 -4.27 21.14
C PHE A 129 0.64 -3.01 21.98
N PHE A 130 0.85 -1.86 21.34
CA PHE A 130 0.92 -0.57 22.02
C PHE A 130 -0.41 -0.25 22.72
N ALA A 131 -1.53 -0.38 22.00
CA ALA A 131 -2.86 -0.20 22.58
C ALA A 131 -3.12 -1.17 23.73
N SER A 132 -2.76 -2.45 23.57
CA SER A 132 -2.86 -3.44 24.65
C SER A 132 -2.01 -3.08 25.87
N GLY A 133 -0.77 -2.63 25.67
CA GLY A 133 0.12 -2.19 26.75
C GLY A 133 -0.41 -0.98 27.48
N PHE A 134 -0.91 0.03 26.75
CA PHE A 134 -1.54 1.21 27.33
C PHE A 134 -2.73 0.83 28.22
N LYS A 135 -3.63 -0.04 27.73
CA LYS A 135 -4.76 -0.53 28.53
C LYS A 135 -4.32 -1.19 29.84
N ARG A 136 -3.29 -2.02 29.80
CA ARG A 136 -2.75 -2.67 31.02
C ARG A 136 -2.13 -1.68 32.00
N ALA A 137 -1.48 -0.62 31.52
CA ALA A 137 -0.92 0.42 32.38
C ALA A 137 -1.99 1.14 33.21
N PHE A 138 -3.18 1.38 32.64
CA PHE A 138 -4.32 1.97 33.32
C PHE A 138 -5.25 0.96 34.02
N LYS A 139 -4.86 -0.32 34.08
CA LYS A 139 -5.67 -1.42 34.63
C LYS A 139 -7.06 -1.55 33.98
N ILE A 140 -7.20 -1.11 32.74
CA ILE A 140 -8.41 -1.28 31.93
C ILE A 140 -8.21 -2.44 30.94
N LYS A 141 -9.31 -3.04 30.49
CA LYS A 141 -9.27 -4.14 29.51
C LYS A 141 -9.57 -3.66 28.09
N ASP A 142 -10.57 -2.80 27.96
CA ASP A 142 -11.11 -2.28 26.71
C ASP A 142 -11.29 -0.75 26.87
N PHE A 143 -11.14 0.02 25.79
CA PHE A 143 -11.23 1.49 25.86
C PHE A 143 -12.66 2.01 26.04
N GLY A 144 -13.65 1.14 25.86
CA GLY A 144 -15.08 1.41 26.07
C GLY A 144 -15.92 0.24 25.57
N ASP A 145 -17.23 0.33 25.78
CA ASP A 145 -18.19 -0.73 25.45
C ASP A 145 -19.19 -0.29 24.37
N VAL A 146 -18.66 0.20 23.24
CA VAL A 146 -19.52 0.72 22.15
C VAL A 146 -20.31 -0.41 21.49
N ILE A 147 -19.73 -1.60 21.38
CA ILE A 147 -20.41 -2.79 20.86
C ILE A 147 -20.38 -3.88 21.94
N PRO A 148 -21.54 -4.33 22.45
CA PRO A 148 -21.59 -5.35 23.49
C PRO A 148 -20.89 -6.63 23.02
N GLY A 149 -19.94 -7.11 23.83
CA GLY A 149 -19.14 -8.31 23.55
C GLY A 149 -17.97 -8.13 22.58
N HIS A 150 -17.76 -6.93 22.04
CA HIS A 150 -16.78 -6.67 20.97
C HIS A 150 -15.76 -5.55 21.27
N GLY A 151 -15.83 -4.95 22.46
CA GLY A 151 -14.91 -3.91 22.93
C GLY A 151 -15.20 -2.52 22.35
N GLY A 152 -14.20 -1.64 22.45
CA GLY A 152 -14.31 -0.25 22.03
C GLY A 152 -14.02 -0.06 20.53
N ILE A 153 -14.49 1.06 19.98
CA ILE A 153 -14.11 1.49 18.62
C ILE A 153 -12.58 1.61 18.51
N MET A 154 -11.94 2.22 19.51
CA MET A 154 -10.48 2.41 19.51
C MET A 154 -9.71 1.09 19.44
N ASP A 155 -10.24 0.01 20.04
CA ASP A 155 -9.63 -1.32 20.02
C ASP A 155 -9.62 -1.97 18.61
N ARG A 156 -10.40 -1.42 17.66
CA ARG A 156 -10.48 -1.90 16.28
C ARG A 156 -9.68 -1.06 15.29
N PHE A 157 -9.40 0.19 15.63
CA PHE A 157 -8.78 1.16 14.73
C PHE A 157 -7.30 1.45 15.05
N ASP A 158 -6.77 0.98 16.18
CA ASP A 158 -5.38 1.19 16.61
C ASP A 158 -4.33 0.86 15.52
N CYS A 159 -4.41 -0.32 14.91
CA CYS A 159 -3.56 -0.77 13.82
C CYS A 159 -3.95 -0.18 12.45
N GLN A 160 -5.23 0.15 12.26
CA GLN A 160 -5.74 0.75 11.01
C GLN A 160 -5.23 2.19 10.84
N TYR A 161 -5.16 2.97 11.91
CA TYR A 161 -4.61 4.32 11.87
C TYR A 161 -3.12 4.32 11.47
N LEU A 162 -2.34 3.41 12.05
CA LEU A 162 -0.93 3.25 11.67
C LEU A 162 -0.80 2.88 10.19
N MET A 163 -1.63 1.94 9.72
CA MET A 163 -1.63 1.52 8.32
C MET A 163 -2.07 2.64 7.39
N ALA A 164 -3.09 3.42 7.74
CA ALA A 164 -3.58 4.54 6.93
C ALA A 164 -2.51 5.63 6.75
N THR A 165 -1.81 5.99 7.82
CA THR A 165 -0.68 6.94 7.77
C THR A 165 0.43 6.41 6.87
N PHE A 166 0.79 5.13 7.01
CA PHE A 166 1.82 4.52 6.15
C PHE A 166 1.40 4.53 4.68
N VAL A 167 0.17 4.12 4.36
CA VAL A 167 -0.33 4.10 2.97
C VAL A 167 -0.31 5.49 2.37
N ASN A 168 -0.70 6.52 3.12
CA ASN A 168 -0.67 7.90 2.65
C ASN A 168 0.76 8.34 2.28
N VAL A 169 1.70 8.15 3.20
CA VAL A 169 3.12 8.48 2.95
C VAL A 169 3.67 7.65 1.79
N TYR A 170 3.36 6.36 1.74
CA TYR A 170 3.83 5.45 0.70
C TYR A 170 3.33 5.86 -0.69
N ILE A 171 2.04 6.20 -0.82
CA ILE A 171 1.46 6.67 -2.09
C ILE A 171 2.10 7.99 -2.50
N TYR A 172 2.34 8.91 -1.57
CA TYR A 172 2.96 10.19 -1.89
C TYR A 172 4.43 10.03 -2.30
N SER A 173 5.18 9.15 -1.64
CA SER A 173 6.62 8.97 -1.87
C SER A 173 6.96 8.05 -3.05
N PHE A 174 6.21 6.97 -3.26
CA PHE A 174 6.59 5.91 -4.21
C PHE A 174 5.63 5.72 -5.38
N VAL A 175 4.36 6.13 -5.25
CA VAL A 175 3.33 5.91 -6.29
C VAL A 175 3.01 7.18 -7.06
N SER A 176 3.02 8.33 -6.39
CA SER A 176 2.70 9.62 -6.99
C SER A 176 3.87 10.09 -7.86
N THR A 177 3.80 9.79 -9.15
CA THR A 177 4.63 10.46 -10.14
C THR A 177 4.20 11.93 -10.25
N PRO A 178 5.14 12.90 -10.34
CA PRO A 178 4.80 14.29 -10.58
C PRO A 178 4.19 14.43 -11.97
N THR A 179 2.86 14.50 -12.04
CA THR A 179 2.17 14.88 -13.27
C THR A 179 2.45 16.35 -13.56
N LEU A 180 2.49 16.74 -14.84
CA LEU A 180 2.72 18.14 -15.24
C LEU A 180 1.80 19.09 -14.47
N GLN A 181 0.54 18.71 -14.26
CA GLN A 181 -0.46 19.48 -13.52
C GLN A 181 -0.11 19.63 -12.04
N LYS A 182 0.37 18.58 -11.37
CA LYS A 182 0.83 18.65 -9.98
C LYS A 182 2.07 19.51 -9.85
N THR A 183 3.02 19.38 -10.78
CA THR A 183 4.23 20.21 -10.82
C THR A 183 3.88 21.67 -11.03
N VAL A 184 3.00 21.98 -11.99
CA VAL A 184 2.53 23.35 -12.25
C VAL A 184 1.80 23.92 -11.03
N GLN A 185 0.94 23.14 -10.36
CA GLN A 185 0.28 23.59 -9.12
C GLN A 185 1.27 23.84 -7.97
N GLN A 186 2.31 23.01 -7.83
CA GLN A 186 3.39 23.25 -6.88
C GLN A 186 4.12 24.56 -7.19
N VAL A 187 4.35 24.86 -8.48
CA VAL A 187 4.95 26.13 -8.91
C VAL A 187 4.03 27.31 -8.64
N ILE A 188 2.73 27.21 -8.91
CA ILE A 188 1.75 28.27 -8.64
C ILE A 188 1.67 28.60 -7.14
N ASN A 189 1.90 27.62 -6.27
CA ASN A 189 1.90 27.81 -4.81
C ASN A 189 3.20 28.46 -4.28
N LEU A 190 4.25 28.61 -5.09
CA LEU A 190 5.48 29.31 -4.69
C LEU A 190 5.27 30.83 -4.67
N ARG A 191 6.21 31.57 -4.06
CA ARG A 191 6.17 33.04 -4.09
C ARG A 191 6.37 33.57 -5.53
N PRO A 192 5.78 34.72 -5.90
CA PRO A 192 5.89 35.25 -7.26
C PRO A 192 7.35 35.42 -7.75
N GLU A 193 8.27 35.77 -6.85
CA GLU A 193 9.70 35.88 -7.14
C GLU A 193 10.34 34.53 -7.48
N GLU A 194 10.01 33.49 -6.73
CA GLU A 194 10.49 32.11 -6.93
C GLU A 194 9.93 31.52 -8.24
N GLN A 195 8.68 31.85 -8.59
CA GLN A 195 8.08 31.46 -9.87
C GLN A 195 8.84 32.05 -11.06
N LEU A 196 9.19 33.33 -10.98
CA LEU A 196 9.92 34.06 -12.01
C LEU A 196 11.34 33.51 -12.17
N GLN A 197 12.02 33.21 -11.06
CA GLN A 197 13.33 32.58 -11.06
C GLN A 197 13.28 31.18 -11.69
N LEU A 198 12.31 30.35 -11.31
CA LEU A 198 12.11 29.02 -11.87
C LEU A 198 11.86 29.08 -13.39
N PHE A 199 11.05 30.04 -13.84
CA PHE A 199 10.78 30.27 -15.25
C PHE A 199 12.07 30.56 -16.04
N TYR A 200 12.91 31.46 -15.54
CA TYR A 200 14.18 31.77 -16.22
C TYR A 200 15.16 30.59 -16.23
N VAL A 201 15.26 29.83 -15.14
CA VAL A 201 16.08 28.61 -15.08
C VAL A 201 15.59 27.57 -16.07
N LEU A 202 14.27 27.34 -16.13
CA LEU A 202 13.66 26.40 -17.07
C LEU A 202 13.86 26.85 -18.52
N LYS A 203 13.62 28.12 -18.82
CA LYS A 203 13.83 28.72 -20.14
C LYS A 203 15.27 28.52 -20.61
N GLY A 204 16.25 28.90 -19.80
CA GLY A 204 17.67 28.72 -20.15
C GLY A 204 18.08 27.26 -20.33
N SER A 205 17.50 26.33 -19.55
CA SER A 205 17.72 24.89 -19.73
C SER A 205 17.17 24.38 -21.07
N LEU A 206 16.00 24.88 -21.49
CA LEU A 206 15.36 24.48 -22.76
C LEU A 206 16.09 25.07 -23.98
N GLU A 207 16.60 26.29 -23.87
CA GLU A 207 17.45 26.94 -24.89
C GLU A 207 18.78 26.18 -25.06
N ASN A 208 19.47 25.86 -23.96
CA ASN A 208 20.73 25.10 -23.99
C ASN A 208 20.56 23.69 -24.60
N ARG A 209 19.37 23.11 -24.50
CA ARG A 209 19.04 21.80 -25.09
C ARG A 209 18.55 21.91 -26.54
N GLY A 210 18.43 23.12 -27.10
CA GLY A 210 17.95 23.35 -28.46
C GLY A 210 16.46 23.03 -28.66
N ILE A 211 15.68 22.93 -27.58
CA ILE A 211 14.25 22.60 -27.62
C ILE A 211 13.42 23.85 -27.87
N LEU A 212 13.87 24.99 -27.32
CA LEU A 212 13.29 26.31 -27.55
C LEU A 212 14.18 27.08 -28.52
N ASN A 213 13.77 27.14 -29.79
CA ASN A 213 14.36 28.06 -30.76
C ASN A 213 13.72 29.42 -30.54
N VAL A 214 14.38 30.26 -29.76
CA VAL A 214 14.03 31.67 -29.68
C VAL A 214 14.58 32.33 -30.95
N GLN A 215 13.67 32.75 -31.83
CA GLN A 215 13.97 33.72 -32.88
C GLN A 215 14.24 35.09 -32.27
#